data_AF-A0A1I6LUE4-F1
#
_entry.id   AF-A0A1I6LUE4-F1
#
_cell.length_a   1.000
_cell.length_b   1.000
_cell.length_c   1.000
_cell.angle_alpha   90.00
_cell.angle_beta   90.00
_cell.angle_gamma   90.00
#
_symmetry.space_group_name_H-M   'P 1'
#
loop_
_entity.id
_entity.type
_entity.pdbx_description
1 polymer ?
#
loop_
_entity_poly.entity_id
_entity_poly.type
_entity_poly.pdbx_seq_one_letter_code
_entity_poly.pdbx_strand_id
1 'polypeptide(L)'
;MATVYESLDEFDSRSRDGIERMLYDGETFIGAIPCWDFMVTRRSATKLILTDQRVVAYKRGIIRQKEKDVLLPRITSIGFKKGILFGKIVLKGAGFKYSNYVSRSKGRGFASEIRNQTR
;
A
#
# COMPACT_ATOMS: atom_id res chain seq x y z
N MET A 1 0.68 -3.75 -18.25
CA MET A 1 0.32 -4.50 -17.03
C MET A 1 0.81 -3.74 -15.82
N ALA A 2 0.02 -3.64 -14.74
CA ALA A 2 0.52 -3.08 -13.49
C ALA A 2 1.12 -4.25 -12.69
N THR A 3 2.29 -4.10 -12.07
CA THR A 3 3.04 -5.15 -11.33
C THR A 3 2.64 -5.20 -9.85
N VAL A 4 2.34 -6.39 -9.30
CA VAL A 4 2.34 -6.60 -7.83
C VAL A 4 3.81 -6.79 -7.49
N TYR A 5 4.31 -6.04 -6.54
CA TYR A 5 5.71 -6.10 -6.15
C TYR A 5 5.84 -7.09 -5.01
N GLU A 6 6.57 -8.18 -5.22
CA GLU A 6 6.80 -9.22 -4.22
C GLU A 6 8.19 -9.05 -3.57
N SER A 7 9.08 -8.30 -4.23
CA SER A 7 10.39 -7.88 -3.69
C SER A 7 10.65 -6.39 -3.90
N LEU A 8 11.52 -5.82 -3.06
CA LEU A 8 12.07 -4.48 -3.23
C LEU A 8 12.87 -4.33 -4.54
N ASP A 9 13.45 -5.41 -5.05
CA ASP A 9 14.28 -5.40 -6.27
C ASP A 9 13.45 -5.22 -7.56
N GLU A 10 12.13 -5.38 -7.48
CA GLU A 10 11.23 -5.10 -8.61
C GLU A 10 10.98 -3.60 -8.81
N PHE A 11 11.43 -2.75 -7.87
CA PHE A 11 11.35 -1.31 -8.00
C PHE A 11 12.54 -0.74 -8.77
N ASP A 12 12.32 0.40 -9.45
CA ASP A 12 13.44 1.20 -9.93
C ASP A 12 14.29 1.69 -8.75
N SER A 13 15.61 1.83 -8.94
CA SER A 13 16.57 2.15 -7.87
C SER A 13 16.10 3.31 -6.98
N ARG A 14 15.59 4.40 -7.57
CA ARG A 14 15.09 5.55 -6.80
C ARG A 14 13.87 5.23 -5.94
N SER A 15 12.96 4.39 -6.43
CA SER A 15 11.81 3.95 -5.63
C SER A 15 12.26 3.00 -4.53
N ARG A 16 13.16 2.05 -4.85
CA ARG A 16 13.71 1.10 -3.88
C ARG A 16 14.39 1.83 -2.73
N ASP A 17 15.36 2.69 -3.02
CA ASP A 17 16.12 3.44 -2.01
C ASP A 17 15.19 4.34 -1.17
N GLY A 18 14.13 4.87 -1.78
CA GLY A 18 13.12 5.67 -1.08
C GLY A 18 12.27 4.84 -0.12
N ILE A 19 11.90 3.62 -0.51
CA ILE A 19 11.12 2.70 0.32
C ILE A 19 12.00 2.17 1.45
N GLU A 20 13.23 1.73 1.17
CA GLU A 20 14.18 1.25 2.17
C GLU A 20 14.40 2.29 3.28
N ARG A 21 14.55 3.57 2.92
CA ARG A 21 14.69 4.66 3.90
C ARG A 21 13.44 4.93 4.74
N MET A 22 12.27 4.45 4.31
CA MET A 22 11.03 4.56 5.09
C MET A 22 10.83 3.40 6.05
N LEU A 23 11.42 2.23 5.76
CA LEU A 23 11.32 1.07 6.63
C LEU A 23 12.07 1.33 7.94
N TYR A 24 11.51 0.85 9.04
CA TYR A 24 12.21 0.86 10.33
C TYR A 24 13.26 -0.25 10.38
N ASP A 25 14.27 -0.10 11.25
CA ASP A 25 15.27 -1.14 11.46
C ASP A 25 14.59 -2.45 11.91
N GLY A 26 14.82 -3.53 11.15
CA GLY A 26 14.22 -4.85 11.40
C GLY A 26 12.83 -5.06 10.81
N GLU A 27 12.26 -4.07 10.10
CA GLU A 27 10.98 -4.21 9.39
C GLU A 27 11.18 -4.94 8.06
N THR A 28 10.32 -5.92 7.78
CA THR A 28 10.42 -6.77 6.59
C THR A 28 9.39 -6.36 5.55
N PHE A 29 9.84 -6.14 4.31
CA PHE A 29 8.94 -5.93 3.17
C PHE A 29 8.22 -7.23 2.79
N ILE A 30 6.90 -7.18 2.64
CA ILE A 30 6.07 -8.32 2.22
C ILE A 30 5.59 -8.15 0.79
N GLY A 31 5.16 -6.95 0.43
CA GLY A 31 4.71 -6.69 -0.93
C GLY A 31 4.16 -5.29 -1.13
N ALA A 32 3.90 -4.92 -2.38
CA ALA A 32 3.26 -3.66 -2.68
C ALA A 32 2.36 -3.70 -3.91
N ILE A 33 1.42 -2.76 -3.98
CA ILE A 33 0.58 -2.55 -5.15
C ILE A 33 0.51 -1.09 -5.56
N PRO A 34 0.45 -0.78 -6.86
CA PRO A 34 0.25 0.59 -7.32
C PRO A 34 -1.17 1.08 -7.00
N CYS A 35 -1.26 2.30 -6.52
CA CYS A 35 -2.51 3.01 -6.25
C CYS A 35 -2.80 4.05 -7.31
N TRP A 36 -4.09 4.21 -7.64
CA TRP A 36 -4.56 5.21 -8.59
C TRP A 36 -4.95 6.48 -7.85
N ASP A 37 -4.45 7.61 -8.32
CA ASP A 37 -4.90 8.93 -7.89
C ASP A 37 -5.94 9.42 -8.89
N PHE A 38 -7.16 9.71 -8.42
CA PHE A 38 -8.25 10.17 -9.29
C PHE A 38 -7.98 11.57 -9.88
N MET A 39 -7.12 12.38 -9.25
CA MET A 39 -6.83 13.74 -9.73
C MET A 39 -5.85 13.78 -10.90
N VAL A 40 -5.04 12.73 -11.10
CA VAL A 40 -3.99 12.74 -12.11
C VAL A 40 -4.17 11.50 -12.98
N THR A 41 -4.72 11.68 -14.17
CA THR A 41 -4.96 10.65 -15.20
C THR A 41 -3.69 9.97 -15.75
N ARG A 42 -2.55 10.07 -15.04
CA ARG A 42 -1.30 9.36 -15.31
C ARG A 42 -1.03 8.30 -14.25
N ARG A 43 -0.45 7.17 -14.68
CA ARG A 43 -0.03 6.01 -13.86
C ARG A 43 0.51 6.42 -12.48
N SER A 44 -0.19 5.94 -11.44
CA SER A 44 0.20 5.79 -10.03
C SER A 44 1.56 6.36 -9.60
N ALA A 45 1.55 7.57 -9.01
CA ALA A 45 2.70 8.04 -8.22
C ALA A 45 2.79 7.35 -6.85
N THR A 46 1.66 6.82 -6.36
CA THR A 46 1.55 6.21 -5.03
C THR A 46 1.56 4.69 -5.10
N LYS A 47 2.29 4.06 -4.18
CA LYS A 47 2.34 2.61 -3.98
C LYS A 47 1.90 2.30 -2.57
N LEU A 48 1.02 1.32 -2.39
CA LEU A 48 0.65 0.82 -1.08
C LEU A 48 1.53 -0.37 -0.76
N ILE A 49 2.36 -0.22 0.27
CA ILE A 49 3.37 -1.17 0.72
C ILE A 49 2.83 -1.85 1.97
N LEU A 50 3.00 -3.17 2.03
CA LEU A 50 2.75 -3.99 3.19
C LEU A 50 4.10 -4.48 3.72
N THR A 51 4.26 -4.32 5.02
CA THR A 51 5.35 -4.90 5.80
C THR A 51 4.77 -5.84 6.85
N ASP A 52 5.64 -6.53 7.59
CA ASP A 52 5.29 -7.34 8.75
C ASP A 52 4.70 -6.52 9.92
N GLN A 53 4.79 -5.18 9.88
CA GLN A 53 4.34 -4.31 10.96
C GLN A 53 3.24 -3.32 10.56
N ARG A 54 3.21 -2.86 9.30
CA ARG A 54 2.32 -1.78 8.86
C ARG A 54 1.99 -1.81 7.37
N VAL A 55 0.99 -1.02 7.03
CA VAL A 55 0.69 -0.63 5.66
C VAL A 55 1.07 0.83 5.47
N VAL A 56 1.89 1.12 4.45
CA VAL A 56 2.45 2.44 4.16
C VAL A 56 2.08 2.86 2.74
N ALA A 57 1.72 4.12 2.50
CA ALA A 57 1.54 4.63 1.14
C ALA A 57 2.74 5.45 0.70
N TYR A 58 3.61 4.87 -0.11
CA TYR A 58 4.78 5.53 -0.68
C TYR A 58 4.43 6.39 -1.90
N LYS A 59 4.80 7.67 -1.91
CA LYS A 59 4.74 8.55 -3.10
C LYS A 59 6.11 9.15 -3.43
N ARG A 60 6.58 8.87 -4.65
CA ARG A 60 7.89 9.34 -5.12
C ARG A 60 7.98 10.87 -5.08
N GLY A 61 9.07 11.38 -4.50
CA GLY A 61 9.41 12.81 -4.45
C GLY A 61 8.81 13.59 -3.28
N ILE A 62 7.97 12.97 -2.45
CA ILE A 62 7.41 13.59 -1.23
C ILE A 62 7.97 12.84 -0.02
N ILE A 63 9.27 12.99 0.23
CA ILE A 63 9.97 12.34 1.36
C ILE A 63 9.55 12.96 2.72
N ARG A 64 8.87 14.12 2.70
CA ARG A 64 8.54 14.92 3.91
C ARG A 64 7.16 14.68 4.51
N GLN A 65 6.29 13.85 3.92
CA GLN A 65 5.03 13.54 4.58
C GLN A 65 5.20 12.28 5.41
N LYS A 66 4.77 12.36 6.68
CA LYS A 66 4.24 11.20 7.41
C LYS A 66 3.13 10.63 6.54
N GLU A 67 3.50 9.81 5.56
CA GLU A 67 2.56 9.08 4.76
C GLU A 67 1.75 8.20 5.71
N LYS A 68 0.51 7.89 5.31
CA LYS A 68 -0.50 7.36 6.25
C LYS A 68 -0.14 5.93 6.64
N ASP A 69 0.74 5.82 7.63
CA ASP A 69 1.20 4.57 8.19
C ASP A 69 0.09 4.00 9.05
N VAL A 70 -0.30 2.78 8.71
CA VAL A 70 -1.32 2.04 9.43
C VAL A 70 -0.67 0.80 9.99
N LEU A 71 -0.35 0.84 11.29
CA LEU A 71 0.13 -0.33 12.03
C LEU A 71 -0.89 -1.47 11.93
N LEU A 72 -0.44 -2.68 11.59
CA LEU A 72 -1.29 -3.85 11.44
C LEU A 72 -2.14 -4.13 12.69
N PRO A 73 -1.60 -4.09 13.93
CA PRO A 73 -2.41 -4.33 15.14
C PRO A 73 -3.53 -3.32 15.35
N ARG A 74 -3.46 -2.14 14.73
CA ARG A 74 -4.52 -1.13 14.82
C ARG A 74 -5.64 -1.36 13.81
N ILE A 75 -5.46 -2.23 12.82
CA ILE A 75 -6.46 -2.52 11.80
C ILE A 75 -7.50 -3.48 12.37
N THR A 76 -8.72 -3.00 12.57
CA THR A 76 -9.84 -3.83 13.02
C THR A 76 -10.68 -4.36 11.87
N SER A 77 -10.59 -3.75 10.68
CA SER A 77 -11.35 -4.18 9.51
C SER A 77 -10.66 -3.83 8.20
N ILE A 78 -10.60 -4.82 7.30
CA ILE A 78 -10.00 -4.71 5.96
C ILE A 78 -11.10 -5.02 4.95
N GLY A 79 -11.40 -4.07 4.08
CA GLY A 79 -12.41 -4.18 3.04
C GLY A 79 -11.86 -3.90 1.65
N PHE A 80 -12.31 -4.67 0.67
CA PHE A 80 -12.09 -4.36 -0.74
C PHE A 80 -13.45 -4.09 -1.41
N LYS A 81 -13.64 -2.87 -1.93
CA LYS A 81 -14.83 -2.46 -2.68
C LYS A 81 -14.54 -2.51 -4.17
N LYS A 82 -15.32 -3.29 -4.91
CA LYS A 82 -15.20 -3.43 -6.36
C LYS A 82 -15.92 -2.24 -7.03
N GLY A 83 -15.21 -1.39 -7.78
CA GLY A 83 -15.82 -0.36 -8.64
C GLY A 83 -15.84 -0.79 -10.11
N ILE A 84 -16.33 0.10 -11.00
CA ILE A 84 -16.46 -0.17 -12.44
C ILE A 84 -15.07 -0.27 -13.10
N LEU A 85 -14.27 0.79 -12.99
CA LEU A 85 -12.90 0.85 -13.53
C LEU A 85 -11.84 0.44 -12.50
N PHE A 86 -11.94 0.94 -11.27
CA PHE A 86 -10.98 0.68 -10.20
C PHE A 86 -11.64 0.02 -8.99
N GLY A 87 -10.85 -0.75 -8.24
CA GLY A 87 -11.21 -1.19 -6.89
C GLY A 87 -10.78 -0.17 -5.84
N LYS A 88 -11.25 -0.34 -4.61
CA LYS A 88 -10.85 0.49 -3.46
C LYS A 88 -10.57 -0.39 -2.26
N ILE A 89 -9.36 -0.32 -1.73
CA ILE A 89 -9.02 -0.90 -0.43
C ILE A 89 -9.44 0.10 0.64
N VAL A 90 -10.02 -0.41 1.72
CA VAL A 90 -10.44 0.34 2.89
C VAL A 90 -9.88 -0.37 4.12
N LEU A 91 -9.01 0.32 4.85
CA LEU A 91 -8.52 -0.10 6.16
C LEU A 91 -9.22 0.75 7.23
N LYS A 92 -9.70 0.10 8.28
CA LYS A 92 -10.33 0.77 9.42
C LYS A 92 -9.71 0.27 10.71
N GLY A 93 -9.67 1.16 11.70
CA GLY A 93 -9.26 0.85 13.05
C GLY A 93 -9.77 1.90 14.03
N ALA A 94 -9.36 1.78 15.29
CA ALA A 94 -9.72 2.77 16.30
C ALA A 94 -9.15 4.15 15.93
N GLY A 95 -10.04 5.10 15.64
CA GLY A 95 -9.71 6.49 15.32
C GLY A 95 -9.18 6.74 13.90
N PHE A 96 -9.22 5.75 12.99
CA PHE A 96 -8.83 6.00 11.60
C PHE A 96 -9.65 5.21 10.57
N LYS A 97 -9.76 5.81 9.39
CA LYS A 97 -10.27 5.18 8.18
C LYS A 97 -9.37 5.61 7.03
N TYR A 98 -8.71 4.64 6.44
CA TYR A 98 -7.80 4.84 5.33
C TYR A 98 -8.34 4.12 4.10
N SER A 99 -8.15 4.73 2.93
CA SER A 99 -8.57 4.08 1.69
C SER A 99 -7.78 4.57 0.50
N ASN A 100 -7.48 3.64 -0.41
CA ASN A 100 -6.83 3.92 -1.67
C ASN A 100 -7.47 3.16 -2.81
N TYR A 101 -7.43 3.78 -3.99
CA TYR A 101 -7.90 3.15 -5.22
C TYR A 101 -6.80 2.31 -5.82
N VAL A 102 -7.16 1.13 -6.30
CA VAL A 102 -6.23 0.10 -6.76
C VAL A 102 -6.83 -0.64 -7.95
N SER A 103 -6.00 -1.38 -8.69
CA SER A 103 -6.51 -2.32 -9.69
C SER A 103 -7.46 -3.35 -9.05
N ARG A 104 -8.55 -3.72 -9.74
CA ARG A 104 -9.52 -4.70 -9.22
C ARG A 104 -8.89 -6.06 -8.93
N SER A 105 -8.06 -6.55 -9.86
CA SER A 105 -7.41 -7.86 -9.73
C SER A 105 -6.50 -7.94 -8.51
N LYS A 106 -5.80 -6.86 -8.21
CA LYS A 106 -4.78 -6.80 -7.17
C LYS A 106 -5.30 -6.47 -5.79
N GLY A 107 -6.29 -5.59 -5.74
CA GLY A 107 -6.78 -5.08 -4.46
C GLY A 107 -7.38 -6.16 -3.58
N ARG A 108 -7.94 -7.21 -4.19
CA ARG A 108 -8.43 -8.39 -3.46
C ARG A 108 -7.28 -9.20 -2.86
N GLY A 109 -6.24 -9.53 -3.65
CA GLY A 109 -5.08 -10.29 -3.17
C GLY A 109 -4.35 -9.56 -2.04
N PHE A 110 -4.05 -8.27 -2.23
CA PHE A 110 -3.39 -7.47 -1.21
C PHE A 110 -4.23 -7.34 0.08
N ALA A 111 -5.55 -7.18 -0.03
CA ALA A 111 -6.43 -7.15 1.15
C ALA A 111 -6.46 -8.50 1.89
N SER A 112 -6.33 -9.62 1.19
CA SER A 112 -6.18 -10.94 1.82
C SER A 112 -4.84 -11.06 2.54
N GLU A 113 -3.76 -10.55 1.94
CA GLU A 113 -2.42 -10.60 2.55
C GLU A 113 -2.36 -9.81 3.87
N ILE A 114 -2.90 -8.58 3.88
CA ILE A 114 -3.01 -7.81 5.12
C ILE A 114 -3.80 -8.59 6.19
N ARG A 115 -4.89 -9.29 5.80
CA ARG A 115 -5.68 -10.06 6.76
C ARG A 115 -4.88 -11.23 7.35
N ASN A 116 -4.05 -11.88 6.55
CA ASN A 116 -3.20 -12.97 7.02
C ASN A 116 -2.18 -12.47 8.05
N GLN A 117 -1.64 -11.26 7.87
CA GLN A 117 -0.69 -10.65 8.81
C GLN A 117 -1.35 -10.11 10.09
N THR A 118 -2.66 -9.87 10.10
CA THR A 118 -3.41 -9.38 11.27
C THR A 118 -4.09 -10.48 12.10
N ARG A 119 -3.95 -11.75 11.71
CA ARG A 119 -4.52 -12.91 12.42
C ARG A 119 -3.49 -13.52 13.36
#